data_AF-X1PC44-F1
#
_entry.id   AF-X1PC44-F1
#
_cell.length_a   1.000
_cell.length_b   1.000
_cell.length_c   1.000
_cell.angle_alpha   90.00
_cell.angle_beta   90.00
_cell.angle_gamma   90.00
#
_symmetry.space_group_name_H-M   'P 1'
#
loop_
_entity.id
_entity.type
_entity.pdbx_description
1 polymer ?
#
loop_
_entity_poly.entity_id
_entity_poly.type
_entity_poly.pdbx_seq_one_letter_code
_entity_poly.pdbx_strand_id
1 'polypeptide(L)'
;MDAVEIARSNPQKSVILIGIGFETTAPTIAASTIKAQKEGIENFYVLSLLKLSPPVMKAILELGEVRLDGIICPGHVSVIIGSPVGFKFSRKR
;
A
#
# COMPACT_ATOMS: atom_id res chain seq x y z
N MET A 1 -7.07 10.61 -7.67
CA MET A 1 -7.67 11.87 -7.15
C MET A 1 -9.16 11.95 -7.47
N ASP A 2 -9.60 11.21 -8.48
CA ASP A 2 -10.96 11.20 -9.01
C ASP A 2 -12.03 10.93 -7.95
N ALA A 3 -11.78 10.06 -6.97
CA ALA A 3 -12.78 9.76 -5.93
C ALA A 3 -13.09 10.96 -5.01
N VAL A 4 -12.12 11.84 -4.75
CA VAL A 4 -12.34 13.08 -3.98
C VAL A 4 -13.17 14.07 -4.80
N GLU A 5 -12.90 14.15 -6.11
CA GLU A 5 -13.68 14.98 -7.03
C GLU A 5 -15.13 14.48 -7.14
N ILE A 6 -15.33 13.16 -7.25
CA ILE A 6 -16.65 12.53 -7.27
C ILE A 6 -17.41 12.83 -5.97
N ALA A 7 -16.74 12.76 -4.81
CA ALA A 7 -17.33 13.12 -3.52
C ALA A 7 -17.76 14.59 -3.48
N ARG A 8 -16.90 15.50 -3.96
CA ARG A 8 -17.21 16.94 -4.04
C ARG A 8 -18.41 17.23 -4.95
N SER A 9 -18.50 16.56 -6.10
CA SER A 9 -19.61 16.73 -7.03
C SER A 9 -20.93 16.08 -6.58
N ASN A 10 -20.89 15.22 -5.55
CA ASN A 10 -22.07 14.47 -5.08
C ASN A 10 -22.20 14.54 -3.54
N PRO A 11 -22.40 15.73 -2.94
CA PRO A 11 -22.36 15.90 -1.48
C PRO A 11 -23.40 15.07 -0.73
N GLN A 12 -24.49 14.69 -1.40
CA GLN A 12 -25.58 13.87 -0.83
C GLN A 12 -25.32 12.35 -0.90
N LYS A 13 -24.19 11.92 -1.49
CA LYS A 13 -23.85 10.50 -1.65
C LYS A 13 -22.57 10.19 -0.92
N SER A 14 -22.54 9.07 -0.21
CA SER A 14 -21.29 8.51 0.31
C SER A 14 -20.44 7.95 -0.83
N VAL A 15 -19.19 8.40 -0.94
CA VAL A 15 -18.22 7.92 -1.93
C VAL A 15 -17.15 7.14 -1.20
N ILE A 16 -17.02 5.86 -1.55
CA ILE A 16 -16.05 4.95 -0.92
C ILE A 16 -14.97 4.62 -1.95
N LEU A 17 -13.75 5.09 -1.70
CA LEU A 17 -12.56 4.67 -2.43
C LEU A 17 -12.10 3.31 -1.89
N ILE A 18 -12.10 2.29 -2.74
CA ILE A 18 -11.53 0.98 -2.40
C ILE A 18 -10.01 1.06 -2.53
N GLY A 19 -9.32 1.21 -1.41
CA GLY A 19 -7.86 1.33 -1.36
C GLY A 19 -7.17 -0.03 -1.39
N ILE A 20 -7.06 -0.63 -2.59
CA ILE A 20 -6.34 -1.89 -2.80
C ILE A 20 -4.93 -1.60 -3.32
N GLY A 21 -3.97 -2.34 -2.77
CA GLY A 21 -2.62 -2.39 -3.31
C GLY A 21 -1.58 -2.58 -2.23
N PHE A 22 -0.37 -2.13 -2.53
CA PHE A 22 0.81 -2.29 -1.69
C PHE A 22 1.35 -0.91 -1.29
N GLU A 23 2.59 -0.87 -0.85
CA GLU A 23 3.26 0.36 -0.45
C GLU A 23 3.33 1.38 -1.58
N THR A 24 3.34 0.97 -2.85
CA THR A 24 3.35 1.88 -4.01
C THR A 24 2.08 2.73 -4.14
N THR A 25 0.93 2.18 -3.73
CA THR A 25 -0.38 2.85 -3.86
C THR A 25 -0.81 3.55 -2.57
N ALA A 26 -0.27 3.12 -1.43
CA ALA A 26 -0.62 3.66 -0.12
C ALA A 26 -0.43 5.20 -0.01
N PRO A 27 0.69 5.80 -0.49
CA PRO A 27 0.88 7.25 -0.44
C PRO A 27 -0.19 8.03 -1.21
N THR A 28 -0.62 7.54 -2.38
CA THR A 28 -1.64 8.22 -3.19
C THR A 28 -3.00 8.18 -2.51
N ILE A 29 -3.35 7.06 -1.89
CA ILE A 29 -4.58 6.93 -1.10
C ILE A 29 -4.53 7.85 0.12
N ALA A 30 -3.43 7.86 0.86
CA ALA A 30 -3.23 8.77 1.99
C ALA A 30 -3.33 10.25 1.57
N ALA A 31 -2.71 10.61 0.44
CA ALA A 31 -2.80 11.96 -0.12
C ALA A 31 -4.25 12.34 -0.47
N SER A 32 -5.06 11.39 -0.94
CA SER A 32 -6.48 11.63 -1.22
C SER A 32 -7.28 11.90 0.06
N THR A 33 -7.01 11.17 1.14
CA THR A 33 -7.63 11.40 2.44
C THR A 33 -7.25 12.77 3.01
N ILE A 34 -5.96 13.13 2.94
CA ILE A 34 -5.48 14.44 3.37
C ILE A 34 -6.12 15.57 2.55
N LYS A 35 -6.27 15.39 1.23
CA LYS A 35 -6.95 16.35 0.36
C LYS A 35 -8.42 16.53 0.76
N ALA A 36 -9.16 15.43 0.93
CA ALA A 36 -10.56 15.48 1.35
C ALA A 36 -10.74 16.19 2.69
N GLN A 37 -9.86 15.92 3.67
CA GLN A 37 -9.86 16.61 4.95
C GLN A 37 -9.58 18.11 4.81
N LYS A 38 -8.58 18.50 4.03
CA LYS A 38 -8.23 19.92 3.80
C LYS A 38 -9.35 20.71 3.11
N GLU A 39 -10.12 20.04 2.25
CA GLU A 39 -11.22 20.65 1.51
C GLU A 39 -12.57 20.56 2.22
N GLY A 40 -12.63 19.96 3.42
CA GLY A 40 -13.88 19.80 4.18
C GLY A 40 -14.88 18.84 3.53
N ILE A 41 -14.40 17.83 2.79
CA ILE A 41 -15.26 16.84 2.13
C ILE A 41 -15.60 15.74 3.14
N GLU A 42 -16.83 15.75 3.66
CA GLU A 42 -17.28 14.86 4.73
C GLU A 42 -17.86 13.52 4.24
N ASN A 43 -18.22 13.43 2.96
CA ASN A 43 -18.84 12.26 2.34
C ASN A 43 -17.85 11.33 1.63
N PHE A 44 -16.54 11.53 1.84
CA PHE A 44 -15.47 10.70 1.27
C PHE A 44 -14.94 9.71 2.30
N TYR A 45 -14.89 8.43 1.92
CA TYR A 45 -14.42 7.34 2.77
C TYR A 45 -13.40 6.48 2.03
N VAL A 46 -12.52 5.81 2.78
CA VAL A 46 -11.57 4.85 2.23
C VAL A 46 -11.80 3.49 2.88
N LEU A 47 -12.10 2.49 2.06
CA LEU A 47 -12.02 1.08 2.47
C LEU A 47 -10.59 0.61 2.27
N SER A 48 -9.80 0.59 3.35
CA SER A 48 -8.38 0.22 3.28
C SER A 48 -8.21 -1.30 3.18
N LEU A 49 -7.69 -1.75 2.04
CA LEU A 49 -7.30 -3.14 1.76
C LEU A 49 -5.82 -3.20 1.35
N LEU A 50 -5.03 -2.24 1.85
CA LEU A 50 -3.60 -2.14 1.60
C LEU A 50 -2.85 -3.27 2.29
N LYS A 51 -1.83 -3.79 1.61
CA LYS A 51 -0.98 -4.89 2.09
C LYS A 51 0.48 -4.45 2.14
N LEU A 52 1.25 -5.15 2.97
CA LEU A 52 2.69 -4.97 3.06
C LEU A 52 3.40 -6.11 2.34
N SER A 53 4.41 -5.78 1.55
CA SER A 53 5.26 -6.73 0.83
C SER A 53 6.24 -7.46 1.76
N PRO A 54 6.94 -6.79 2.72
CA PRO A 54 7.90 -7.45 3.62
C PRO A 54 7.35 -8.67 4.41
N PRO A 55 6.16 -8.60 5.03
CA PRO A 55 5.62 -9.76 5.76
C PRO A 55 5.30 -10.95 4.85
N VAL A 56 4.79 -10.68 3.64
CA VAL A 56 4.48 -11.72 2.65
C VAL A 56 5.75 -12.44 2.20
N MET A 57 6.78 -11.67 1.87
CA MET A 57 8.08 -12.22 1.46
C MET A 57 8.73 -13.03 2.60
N LYS A 58 8.62 -12.58 3.86
CA LYS A 58 9.10 -13.32 5.03
C LYS A 58 8.34 -14.65 5.20
N ALA A 59 7.01 -14.65 5.10
CA ALA A 59 6.22 -15.86 5.21
C ALA A 59 6.61 -16.91 4.15
N ILE A 60 6.88 -16.48 2.92
CA ILE A 60 7.36 -17.37 1.84
C ILE A 60 8.72 -18.01 2.19
N LEU A 61 9.63 -17.25 2.78
CA LEU A 61 10.93 -17.77 3.21
C LEU A 61 10.81 -18.75 4.38
N GLU A 62 9.86 -18.53 5.29
CA GLU A 62 9.66 -19.36 6.48
C GLU A 62 8.92 -20.68 6.20
N LEU A 63 8.12 -20.76 5.13
CA LEU A 63 7.43 -21.99 4.73
C LEU A 63 8.40 -23.14 4.42
N GLY A 64 9.63 -22.85 4.01
CA GLY A 64 10.67 -23.87 3.79
C GLY A 64 10.40 -24.86 2.64
N GLU A 65 9.25 -24.75 1.97
CA GLU A 65 8.84 -25.57 0.82
C GLU A 65 9.65 -25.28 -0.44
N VAL A 66 10.30 -24.11 -0.51
CA VAL A 66 11.06 -23.66 -1.67
C VAL A 66 12.52 -23.44 -1.29
N ARG A 67 13.45 -24.06 -2.04
CA ARG A 67 14.89 -23.79 -1.91
C ARG A 67 15.21 -22.44 -2.57
N LEU A 68 15.18 -21.38 -1.77
CA LEU A 68 15.51 -20.01 -2.18
C LEU A 68 16.82 -19.55 -1.54
N ASP A 69 17.77 -19.12 -2.37
CA ASP A 69 19.04 -18.53 -1.93
C ASP A 69 18.94 -17.00 -1.72
N GLY A 70 17.85 -16.39 -2.15
CA GLY A 70 17.61 -14.95 -2.04
C GLY A 70 16.32 -14.52 -2.73
N ILE A 71 15.94 -13.24 -2.55
CA ILE A 71 14.78 -12.63 -3.20
C ILE A 71 15.21 -11.31 -3.84
N ILE A 72 14.73 -11.07 -5.05
CA ILE A 72 14.83 -9.75 -5.69
C ILE A 72 13.68 -8.89 -5.18
N CYS A 73 14.01 -7.85 -4.42
CA CYS A 73 12.99 -6.95 -3.86
C CYS A 73 12.26 -6.14 -4.94
N PRO A 74 10.95 -5.91 -4.79
CA PRO A 74 10.18 -5.09 -5.72
C PRO A 74 10.67 -3.62 -5.69
N GLY A 75 11.34 -3.20 -6.76
CA GLY A 75 12.00 -1.89 -6.82
C GLY A 75 11.08 -0.71 -6.49
N HIS A 76 9.86 -0.69 -7.03
CA HIS A 76 8.89 0.38 -6.77
C HIS A 76 8.44 0.44 -5.30
N VAL A 77 8.35 -0.71 -4.63
CA VAL A 77 8.04 -0.76 -3.19
C VAL A 77 9.22 -0.19 -2.41
N SER A 78 10.45 -0.58 -2.75
CA SER A 78 11.68 -0.05 -2.12
C SER A 78 11.85 1.46 -2.31
N VAL A 79 11.34 2.05 -3.40
CA VAL A 79 11.31 3.51 -3.56
C VAL A 79 10.43 4.17 -2.49
N ILE A 80 9.34 3.51 -2.09
CA ILE A 80 8.44 4.06 -1.07
C ILE A 80 8.94 3.79 0.35
N ILE A 81 9.35 2.56 0.65
CA ILE A 81 9.71 2.16 2.04
C ILE A 81 11.22 2.20 2.32
N GLY A 82 12.03 2.52 1.32
CA GLY A 82 13.49 2.42 1.40
C GLY A 82 13.98 0.96 1.30
N SER A 83 15.28 0.77 1.59
CA SER A 83 15.85 -0.57 1.72
C SER A 83 15.43 -1.18 3.06
N PRO A 84 14.65 -2.28 3.10
CA PRO A 84 14.29 -2.91 4.35
C PRO A 84 15.54 -3.55 4.96
N VAL A 85 16.02 -2.98 6.07
CA VAL A 85 17.24 -3.38 6.81
C VAL A 85 17.24 -4.86 7.24
N GLY A 86 16.08 -5.53 7.17
CA GLY A 86 15.87 -6.94 7.54
C GLY A 86 15.94 -7.97 6.40
N PHE A 87 15.90 -7.59 5.13
CA PHE A 87 16.12 -8.54 4.02
C PHE A 87 17.63 -8.72 3.81
N LYS A 88 18.28 -9.33 4.81
CA LYS A 88 19.62 -9.89 4.59
C LYS A 88 19.47 -10.97 3.53
N PHE A 89 20.33 -10.90 2.51
CA PHE A 89 20.67 -12.05 1.68
C PHE A 89 21.01 -13.21 2.62
N SER A 90 20.03 -14.08 2.91
CA SER A 90 20.29 -15.29 3.66
C SER A 90 20.89 -16.26 2.66
N ARG A 91 22.21 -16.13 2.48
CA ARG A 91 23.01 -17.22 1.95
C ARG A 91 22.92 -18.32 3.00
N LYS A 92 21.98 -19.24 2.86
CA LYS A 92 21.98 -20.49 3.63
C LYS A 92 23.26 -21.24 3.23
N ARG A 93 24.30 -21.10 4.04
CA ARG A 93 25.35 -22.10 4.23
C ARG A 93 25.26 -22.54 5.68
#